data_AF-A0A379GDJ6-F1
#
_entry.id   AF-A0A379GDJ6-F1
#
_cell.length_a   1.000
_cell.length_b   1.000
_cell.length_c   1.000
_cell.angle_alpha   90.00
_cell.angle_beta   90.00
_cell.angle_gamma   90.00
#
_symmetry.space_group_name_H-M   'P 1'
#
loop_
_entity.id
_entity.type
_entity.pdbx_description
1 polymer ?
#
loop_
_entity_poly.entity_id
_entity_poly.type
_entity_poly.pdbx_seq_one_letter_code
_entity_poly.pdbx_strand_id
1 'polypeptide(L)' 'MSPVVIGIILGPMAESNLRRALMMSQGDLSILYTRPITATFLAIALLTLLLPIVGPGLKSMWKKWRSQSA' A
#
# COMPACT_ATOMS: atom_id res chain seq x y z
N MET A 1 -12.37 16.20 13.55
CA MET A 1 -12.93 14.91 13.99
C MET A 1 -13.43 14.00 12.84
N SER A 2 -13.36 14.43 11.56
CA SER A 2 -13.85 13.65 10.40
C SER A 2 -13.06 12.36 10.03
N PRO A 3 -11.71 12.31 10.10
CA PRO A 3 -10.94 11.14 9.61
C PRO A 3 -11.12 9.88 10.47
N VAL A 4 -11.35 10.06 11.77
CA VAL A 4 -11.43 8.96 12.74
C VAL A 4 -12.69 8.12 12.52
N VAL A 5 -13.82 8.77 12.22
CA VAL A 5 -15.09 8.07 11.94
C VAL A 5 -14.97 7.21 10.68
N ILE A 6 -14.33 7.74 9.64
CA ILE A 6 -14.06 6.99 8.40
C ILE A 6 -13.17 5.78 8.69
N GLY A 7 -12.11 5.93 9.49
CA GLY A 7 -11.27 4.80 9.90
C GLY A 7 -12.02 3.72 10.66
N ILE A 8 -12.92 4.10 11.58
CA ILE A 8 -13.71 3.17 12.38
C ILE A 8 -14.69 2.36 11.52
N ILE A 9 -15.26 2.95 10.45
CA ILE A 9 -16.17 2.26 9.54
C ILE A 9 -15.37 1.41 8.53
N LEU A 10 -14.29 1.95 7.99
CA LEU A 10 -13.48 1.26 6.98
C LEU A 10 -12.70 0.07 7.54
N GLY A 11 -12.29 0.12 8.82
CA GLY A 11 -11.61 -1.00 9.49
C GLY A 11 -12.37 -2.33 9.40
N PRO A 12 -13.60 -2.44 9.94
CA PRO A 12 -14.40 -3.66 9.84
C PRO A 12 -14.79 -4.02 8.40
N MET A 13 -14.93 -3.04 7.51
CA MET A 13 -15.13 -3.33 6.08
C MET A 13 -13.88 -3.96 5.44
N ALA A 14 -12.68 -3.51 5.80
CA ALA A 14 -11.43 -4.11 5.31
C ALA A 14 -11.26 -5.55 5.82
N GLU A 15 -11.48 -5.79 7.12
CA GLU A 15 -11.40 -7.12 7.74
C GLU A 15 -12.43 -8.10 7.14
N SER A 16 -13.67 -7.67 6.93
CA SER A 16 -14.70 -8.53 6.32
C SER A 16 -14.39 -8.89 4.87
N ASN A 17 -13.85 -7.96 4.08
CA ASN A 17 -13.40 -8.23 2.71
C ASN A 17 -12.16 -9.14 2.68
N LEU A 18 -11.20 -8.94 3.58
CA LEU A 18 -10.03 -9.80 3.70
C LEU A 18 -10.44 -11.23 4.08
N ARG A 19 -11.29 -11.39 5.10
CA ARG A 19 -11.82 -12.70 5.52
C ARG A 19 -12.58 -13.38 4.39
N ARG A 20 -13.41 -12.65 3.65
CA ARG A 20 -14.13 -13.18 2.49
C ARG A 20 -13.16 -13.67 1.41
N ALA A 21 -12.13 -12.91 1.10
CA ALA A 21 -11.10 -13.31 0.15
C ALA A 21 -10.36 -14.58 0.60
N LEU A 22 -10.00 -14.68 1.89
CA LEU A 22 -9.35 -15.85 2.45
C LEU A 22 -10.27 -17.08 2.48
N MET A 23 -11.54 -16.93 2.83
CA MET A 23 -12.51 -18.04 2.75
C MET A 23 -12.67 -18.56 1.31
N MET A 24 -12.69 -17.67 0.31
CA MET A 24 -12.70 -18.07 -1.10
C MET A 24 -11.41 -18.79 -1.52
N SER A 25 -10.28 -18.45 -0.88
CA SER A 25 -8.99 -19.09 -1.09
C SER A 25 -8.73 -20.31 -0.20
N GLN A 26 -9.74 -20.81 0.53
CA GLN A 26 -9.58 -21.90 1.50
C GLN A 26 -8.50 -21.63 2.57
N GLY A 27 -8.32 -20.37 2.96
CA GLY A 27 -7.34 -19.93 3.97
C GLY A 27 -5.94 -19.68 3.42
N ASP A 28 -5.70 -19.86 2.12
CA ASP A 28 -4.38 -19.62 1.54
C ASP A 28 -4.15 -18.10 1.28
N LEU A 29 -3.07 -17.55 1.84
CA LEU A 29 -2.64 -16.17 1.60
C LEU A 29 -2.03 -15.98 0.21
N SER A 30 -1.80 -17.07 -0.53
CA SER A 30 -1.20 -17.06 -1.85
C SER A 30 -1.99 -16.25 -2.87
N ILE A 31 -3.30 -16.07 -2.68
CA ILE A 31 -4.14 -15.24 -3.57
C ILE A 31 -3.72 -13.78 -3.62
N LEU A 32 -3.02 -13.28 -2.60
CA LEU A 32 -2.59 -11.89 -2.57
C LEU A 32 -1.48 -11.62 -3.60
N TYR A 33 -0.67 -12.63 -3.94
CA TYR A 33 0.44 -12.52 -4.90
C TYR A 33 0.27 -13.37 -6.18
N THR A 34 -0.52 -14.45 -6.17
CA THR A 34 -0.78 -15.26 -7.38
C THR A 34 -1.80 -14.62 -8.33
N ARG A 35 -2.70 -13.77 -7.82
CA ARG A 35 -3.67 -13.03 -8.64
C ARG A 35 -3.02 -11.72 -9.12
N PRO A 36 -2.78 -11.53 -10.44
CA PRO A 36 -2.04 -10.36 -10.95
C PRO A 36 -2.72 -9.03 -10.63
N ILE A 37 -4.06 -9.02 -10.57
CA ILE A 37 -4.85 -7.83 -10.18
C ILE A 37 -4.62 -7.48 -8.70
N THR A 38 -4.70 -8.46 -7.80
CA THR A 38 -4.46 -8.23 -6.37
C THR A 38 -3.03 -7.80 -6.12
N ALA A 39 -2.06 -8.44 -6.79
CA ALA A 39 -0.65 -8.10 -6.70
C ALA A 39 -0.37 -6.67 -7.16
N THR A 40 -0.99 -6.20 -8.25
CA THR A 40 -0.83 -4.81 -8.74
C THR A 40 -1.41 -3.80 -7.76
N PHE A 41 -2.61 -4.02 -7.22
CA PHE A 41 -3.18 -3.13 -6.20
C PHE A 41 -2.35 -3.11 -4.91
N LEU A 42 -1.85 -4.27 -4.48
CA LEU A 42 -1.00 -4.38 -3.29
C LEU A 42 0.35 -3.65 -3.49
N ALA A 43 0.93 -3.76 -4.69
CA ALA A 43 2.13 -3.01 -5.05
C ALA A 43 1.88 -1.50 -5.04
N ILE A 44 0.76 -1.01 -5.61
CA ILE A 44 0.39 0.41 -5.56
C ILE A 44 0.20 0.87 -4.11
N ALA A 45 -0.49 0.09 -3.27
CA ALA A 45 -0.69 0.42 -1.87
C ALA A 45 0.63 0.52 -1.08
N LEU A 46 1.57 -0.40 -1.32
CA LEU A 46 2.90 -0.33 -0.72
C LEU A 46 3.68 0.88 -1.23
N LEU A 47 3.62 1.17 -2.53
CA LEU A 47 4.27 2.35 -3.10
C LEU A 47 3.73 3.65 -2.49
N THR A 48 2.41 3.80 -2.36
CA THR A 48 1.81 5.00 -1.77
C THR A 48 2.12 5.15 -0.28
N LEU A 49 2.19 4.03 0.46
CA LEU A 49 2.57 4.02 1.86
C LEU A 49 4.07 4.35 2.06
N LEU A 50 4.95 3.85 1.19
CA LEU A 50 6.40 4.03 1.28
C LEU A 50 6.88 5.33 0.64
N LEU A 51 6.15 5.89 -0.32
CA LEU A 51 6.47 7.16 -0.99
C LEU A 51 6.82 8.32 -0.03
N PRO A 52 6.05 8.62 1.03
CA PRO A 52 6.40 9.68 1.98
C PRO A 52 7.61 9.35 2.85
N ILE A 53 7.90 8.06 3.08
CA ILE A 53 9.03 7.61 3.91
C ILE A 53 10.34 7.66 3.11
N VAL A 54 10.31 7.17 1.87
CA VAL A 54 11.48 7.12 0.96
C VAL A 54 11.67 8.45 0.24
N GLY A 55 10.60 9.23 0.06
CA GLY A 55 10.57 10.53 -0.62
C GLY A 55 11.62 11.54 -0.16
N PRO A 56 11.81 11.82 1.15
CA PRO A 56 12.86 12.74 1.61
C PRO A 56 14.28 12.21 1.34
N GLY A 57 14.50 10.90 1.43
CA GLY A 57 15.78 10.26 1.09
C GLY A 57 16.10 10.29 -0.40
N LEU A 58 15.10 9.99 -1.24
CA LEU A 58 15.21 10.01 -2.69
C LEU A 58 15.37 11.44 -3.24
N LYS A 59 14.67 12.42 -2.65
CA LYS A 59 14.76 13.84 -3.03
C LYS A 59 16.13 14.44 -2.68
N SER A 60 16.75 14.00 -1.58
CA SER A 60 18.12 14.37 -1.20
C SER A 60 19.14 13.89 -2.23
N MET A 61 19.05 12.63 -2.66
CA MET A 61 19.94 12.06 -3.70
C MET A 61 19.74 12.73 -5.07
N TRP A 62 18.49 13.01 -5.46
CA TRP A 62 18.18 13.65 -6.74
C TRP A 62 18.63 15.12 -6.79
N LYS A 63 18.49 15.85 -5.68
CA LYS A 63 19.00 17.24 -5.55
C LYS A 63 20.53 17.27 -5.57
N LYS A 64 21.19 16.28 -4.97
CA LYS A 64 22.65 16.17 -4.93
C LYS A 64 23.25 15.89 -6.31
N TRP A 65 22.61 15.06 -7.13
CA TRP A 65 23.01 14.81 -8.52
C TRP A 65 22.78 16.03 -9.42
N ARG A 66 21.69 16.77 -9.23
CA ARG A 66 21.38 17.98 -10.00
C ARG A 66 22.23 19.21 -9.63
N SER A 67 22.84 19.22 -8.44
CA SER A 67 23.72 20.31 -7.97
C SER A 67 25.19 20.11 -8.34
N GLN A 68 25.59 18.94 -8.81
CA GLN A 68 26.99 18.62 -9.16
C GLN A 68 27.31 18.86 -10.65
N SER A 69 26.33 19.34 -11.43
CA SER A 69 26.49 19.72 -12.85
C SER A 69 26.37 21.23 -13.09
N ALA A 70 26.57 22.06 -12.06
CA ALA A 70 26.69 23.51 -12.17
C ALA A 70 28.06 23.96 -11.64
#